data_AF-F0M6T9-F1
#
_entry.id   AF-F0M6T9-F1
#
_cell.length_a   1.000
_cell.length_b   1.000
_cell.length_c   1.000
_cell.angle_alpha   90.00
_cell.angle_beta   90.00
_cell.angle_gamma   90.00
#
_symmetry.space_group_name_H-M   'P 1'
#
loop_
_entity.id
_entity.type
_entity.pdbx_description
1 polymer ?
#
loop_
_entity_poly.entity_id
_entity_poly.type
_entity_poly.pdbx_seq_one_letter_code
_entity_poly.pdbx_strand_id
1 'polypeptide(L)'
;MPSDQSQQHENQAPASPKKAGTWQAMVDSNKALLLRKTGKDTTHWAEKARAAGIENDSELRAWMRDTFGVTGYAQYAVSWEMFGYPEFMLRDADELIDGQYASHPRLRPIADALLAWASATDGVAIQMRKGYVSLHSPRRKFAQVTRTTNTAVDVTLRLDAPADGRIEAIRTRADDPFTRKVRLTSVEQVDDGLLDILAMALEQNS
;
A
#
# COMPACT_ATOMS: atom_id res chain seq x y z
N MET A 1 62.12 -8.72 -11.89
CA MET A 1 62.32 -8.55 -10.43
C MET A 1 62.90 -7.16 -10.21
N PRO A 2 62.26 -6.31 -9.39
CA PRO A 2 60.80 -6.16 -9.17
C PRO A 2 60.19 -5.55 -10.46
N SER A 3 59.42 -4.45 -10.53
CA SER A 3 58.14 -4.05 -9.87
C SER A 3 57.07 -3.91 -10.99
N ASP A 4 55.78 -3.57 -10.88
CA ASP A 4 54.83 -3.09 -9.84
C ASP A 4 54.81 -1.60 -9.41
N GLN A 5 53.93 -0.81 -10.05
CA GLN A 5 52.84 -0.05 -9.42
C GLN A 5 51.93 0.49 -10.56
N SER A 6 50.73 -0.04 -10.79
CA SER A 6 49.53 0.04 -9.93
C SER A 6 48.95 1.47 -9.85
N GLN A 7 48.24 1.90 -10.91
CA GLN A 7 47.10 2.82 -10.78
C GLN A 7 45.90 2.26 -11.51
N GLN A 8 44.96 1.75 -10.72
CA GLN A 8 43.63 1.35 -11.18
C GLN A 8 42.83 2.61 -11.48
N HIS A 9 42.55 2.89 -12.75
CA HIS A 9 41.39 3.72 -13.06
C HIS A 9 40.15 2.85 -12.94
N GLU A 10 39.49 3.02 -11.80
CA GLU A 10 38.24 2.38 -11.43
C GLU A 10 37.21 2.56 -12.57
N ASN A 11 36.89 1.46 -13.25
CA ASN A 11 35.96 1.47 -14.37
C ASN A 11 34.53 1.58 -13.80
N GLN A 12 34.17 2.80 -13.42
CA GLN A 12 32.91 3.12 -12.79
C GLN A 12 31.80 2.93 -13.83
N ALA A 13 31.19 1.73 -13.80
CA ALA A 13 30.13 1.35 -14.69
C ALA A 13 29.02 2.43 -14.68
N PRO A 14 28.51 2.86 -15.84
CA PRO A 14 27.49 3.90 -15.88
C PRO A 14 26.29 3.44 -15.06
N ALA A 15 25.88 4.27 -14.09
CA ALA A 15 24.70 4.03 -13.30
C ALA A 15 23.51 3.80 -14.25
N SER A 16 22.93 2.60 -14.22
CA SER A 16 21.83 2.24 -15.11
C SER A 16 20.70 3.27 -14.99
N PRO A 17 20.17 3.80 -16.11
CA PRO A 17 19.14 4.83 -16.05
C PRO A 17 17.93 4.31 -15.29
N LYS A 18 17.61 4.99 -14.19
CA LYS A 18 16.59 4.59 -13.22
C LYS A 18 15.24 4.41 -13.90
N LYS A 19 14.58 3.26 -13.66
CA LYS A 19 13.23 3.02 -14.18
C LYS A 19 12.20 3.83 -13.38
N ALA A 20 11.83 5.00 -13.91
CA ALA A 20 10.59 5.70 -13.62
C ALA A 20 9.37 4.91 -14.16
N GLY A 21 9.19 3.66 -13.69
CA GLY A 21 8.27 2.70 -14.28
C GLY A 21 7.46 1.84 -13.30
N THR A 22 7.89 1.65 -12.04
CA THR A 22 7.12 0.84 -11.08
C THR A 22 5.94 1.63 -10.51
N TRP A 23 6.18 2.85 -9.99
CA TRP A 23 5.11 3.64 -9.39
C TRP A 23 4.19 4.27 -10.43
N GLN A 24 4.70 4.70 -11.59
CA GLN A 24 3.85 5.19 -12.69
C GLN A 24 2.84 4.12 -13.15
N ALA A 25 3.29 2.88 -13.37
CA ALA A 25 2.39 1.79 -13.75
C ALA A 25 1.32 1.49 -12.70
N MET A 26 1.65 1.63 -11.41
CA MET A 26 0.69 1.52 -10.31
C MET A 26 -0.30 2.71 -10.29
N VAL A 27 0.16 3.95 -10.54
CA VAL A 27 -0.69 5.14 -10.69
C VAL A 27 -1.65 4.97 -11.86
N ASP A 28 -1.15 4.61 -13.04
CA ASP A 28 -1.95 4.38 -14.25
C ASP A 28 -2.97 3.24 -14.05
N SER A 29 -2.57 2.16 -13.37
CA SER A 29 -3.48 1.06 -13.00
C SER A 29 -4.61 1.54 -12.09
N ASN A 30 -4.32 2.43 -11.13
CA ASN A 30 -5.35 2.96 -10.23
C ASN A 30 -6.25 4.00 -10.93
N LYS A 31 -5.69 4.84 -11.81
CA LYS A 31 -6.45 5.75 -12.69
C LYS A 31 -7.41 4.96 -13.59
N ALA A 32 -6.96 3.84 -14.16
CA ALA A 32 -7.79 2.94 -14.95
C ALA A 32 -8.86 2.23 -14.10
N LEU A 33 -8.57 1.86 -12.85
CA LEU A 33 -9.54 1.29 -11.91
C LEU A 33 -10.66 2.30 -11.56
N LEU A 34 -10.30 3.56 -11.27
CA LEU A 34 -11.24 4.65 -11.03
C LEU A 34 -12.12 4.90 -12.26
N LEU A 35 -11.52 5.00 -13.46
CA LEU A 35 -12.25 5.19 -14.71
C LEU A 35 -13.22 4.03 -14.97
N ARG A 36 -12.79 2.78 -14.75
CA ARG A 36 -13.63 1.59 -14.91
C ARG A 36 -14.80 1.55 -13.91
N LYS A 37 -14.57 1.97 -12.65
CA LYS A 37 -15.61 2.00 -11.61
C LYS A 37 -16.60 3.16 -11.78
N THR A 38 -16.17 4.31 -12.30
CA THR A 38 -16.93 5.58 -12.22
C THR A 38 -17.31 6.21 -13.57
N GLY A 39 -16.68 5.78 -14.66
CA GLY A 39 -16.81 6.42 -15.98
C GLY A 39 -16.17 7.81 -16.08
N LYS A 40 -15.35 8.20 -15.10
CA LYS A 40 -14.68 9.51 -15.01
C LYS A 40 -13.21 9.36 -14.59
N ASP A 41 -12.37 10.29 -15.03
CA ASP A 41 -10.94 10.32 -14.74
C ASP A 41 -10.60 11.08 -13.43
N THR A 42 -9.32 11.12 -13.06
CA THR A 42 -8.88 11.81 -11.85
C THR A 42 -9.06 13.32 -11.93
N THR A 43 -8.90 13.93 -13.10
CA THR A 43 -9.11 15.37 -13.32
C THR A 43 -10.54 15.77 -12.95
N HIS A 44 -11.55 15.08 -13.50
CA HIS A 44 -12.96 15.33 -13.18
C HIS A 44 -13.25 15.21 -11.68
N TRP A 45 -12.72 14.16 -11.05
CA TRP A 45 -12.95 13.94 -9.61
C TRP A 45 -12.23 14.97 -8.74
N ALA A 46 -11.01 15.36 -9.08
CA ALA A 46 -10.23 16.35 -8.34
C ALA A 46 -10.81 17.76 -8.48
N GLU A 47 -11.28 18.16 -9.66
CA GLU A 47 -12.02 19.42 -9.85
C GLU A 47 -13.29 19.46 -9.01
N LYS A 48 -14.06 18.36 -9.01
CA LYS A 48 -15.31 18.24 -8.26
C LYS A 48 -15.09 18.25 -6.74
N ALA A 49 -14.04 17.61 -6.25
CA ALA A 49 -13.68 17.60 -4.83
C ALA A 49 -13.17 18.98 -4.36
N ARG A 50 -12.35 19.67 -5.17
CA ARG A 50 -11.94 21.06 -4.91
C ARG A 50 -13.16 22.00 -4.86
N ALA A 51 -14.11 21.84 -5.78
CA ALA A 51 -15.36 22.61 -5.77
C ALA A 51 -16.28 22.29 -4.58
N ALA A 52 -16.13 21.11 -3.96
CA ALA A 52 -16.82 20.72 -2.73
C ALA A 52 -16.10 21.16 -1.44
N GLY A 53 -14.93 21.81 -1.54
CA GLY A 53 -14.16 22.28 -0.38
C GLY A 53 -13.44 21.19 0.40
N ILE A 54 -13.06 20.09 -0.25
CA ILE A 54 -12.31 18.98 0.37
C ILE A 54 -10.83 19.37 0.55
N GLU A 55 -10.33 19.32 1.79
CA GLU A 55 -8.99 19.81 2.13
C GLU A 55 -7.96 18.69 2.40
N ASN A 56 -8.40 17.47 2.74
CA ASN A 56 -7.49 16.36 3.07
C ASN A 56 -7.97 14.96 2.60
N ASP A 57 -7.07 13.98 2.70
CA ASP A 57 -7.30 12.57 2.33
C ASP A 57 -8.49 11.91 3.05
N SER A 58 -8.68 12.21 4.34
CA SER A 58 -9.74 11.59 5.15
C SER A 58 -11.12 12.06 4.68
N GLU A 59 -11.26 13.38 4.50
CA GLU A 59 -12.45 14.01 3.93
C GLU A 59 -12.72 13.52 2.51
N LEU A 60 -11.70 13.44 1.66
CA LEU A 60 -11.85 12.98 0.27
C LEU A 60 -12.41 11.55 0.23
N ARG A 61 -11.83 10.63 1.00
CA ARG A 61 -12.28 9.24 1.07
C ARG A 61 -13.70 9.12 1.63
N ALA A 62 -14.04 9.89 2.65
CA ALA A 62 -15.39 9.93 3.19
C ALA A 62 -16.40 10.46 2.15
N TRP A 63 -16.12 11.62 1.56
CA TRP A 63 -16.98 12.26 0.55
C TRP A 63 -17.20 11.39 -0.69
N MET A 64 -16.15 10.74 -1.21
CA MET A 64 -16.25 9.83 -2.36
C MET A 64 -17.10 8.59 -2.07
N ARG A 65 -16.96 8.01 -0.87
CA ARG A 65 -17.77 6.88 -0.40
C ARG A 65 -19.22 7.30 -0.21
N ASP A 66 -19.45 8.30 0.63
CA ASP A 66 -20.78 8.65 1.15
C ASP A 66 -21.67 9.33 0.09
N THR A 67 -21.07 10.06 -0.86
CA THR A 67 -21.82 10.78 -1.92
C THR A 67 -21.94 9.99 -3.22
N PHE A 68 -20.98 9.11 -3.53
CA PHE A 68 -20.91 8.45 -4.85
C PHE A 68 -20.69 6.94 -4.82
N GLY A 69 -20.57 6.32 -3.64
CA GLY A 69 -20.30 4.89 -3.51
C GLY A 69 -18.93 4.46 -4.07
N VAL A 70 -17.98 5.40 -4.22
CA VAL A 70 -16.65 5.10 -4.75
C VAL A 70 -15.74 4.74 -3.59
N THR A 71 -15.39 3.46 -3.49
CA THR A 71 -14.77 2.83 -2.32
C THR A 71 -13.38 2.26 -2.59
N GLY A 72 -12.58 2.13 -1.53
CA GLY A 72 -11.29 1.45 -1.54
C GLY A 72 -10.24 2.09 -2.44
N TYR A 73 -9.36 1.25 -3.04
CA TYR A 73 -8.14 1.72 -3.71
C TYR A 73 -8.32 2.82 -4.78
N ALA A 74 -9.47 2.82 -5.47
CA ALA A 74 -9.78 3.81 -6.52
C ALA A 74 -9.78 5.26 -6.00
N GLN A 75 -10.06 5.49 -4.71
CA GLN A 75 -10.06 6.81 -4.10
C GLN A 75 -8.66 7.46 -4.13
N TYR A 76 -7.58 6.67 -3.97
CA TYR A 76 -6.22 7.22 -3.91
C TYR A 76 -5.76 7.82 -5.24
N ALA A 77 -6.31 7.40 -6.38
CA ALA A 77 -6.02 8.03 -7.65
C ALA A 77 -6.45 9.51 -7.68
N VAL A 78 -7.53 9.87 -6.98
CA VAL A 78 -7.99 11.26 -6.82
C VAL A 78 -7.17 11.99 -5.76
N SER A 79 -6.84 11.33 -4.65
CA SER A 79 -5.92 11.86 -3.62
C SER A 79 -4.60 12.32 -4.25
N TRP A 80 -3.95 11.47 -5.05
CA TRP A 80 -2.67 11.81 -5.67
C TRP A 80 -2.74 12.97 -6.68
N GLU A 81 -3.90 13.18 -7.31
CA GLU A 81 -4.19 14.30 -8.20
C GLU A 81 -4.45 15.62 -7.44
N MET A 82 -4.84 15.53 -6.16
CA MET A 82 -5.14 16.68 -5.31
C MET A 82 -3.98 17.09 -4.38
N PHE A 83 -3.38 16.11 -3.71
CA PHE A 83 -2.44 16.29 -2.60
C PHE A 83 -1.00 15.84 -2.96
N GLY A 84 -0.83 15.21 -4.13
CA GLY A 84 0.45 14.65 -4.58
C GLY A 84 0.68 13.21 -4.11
N TYR A 85 1.82 12.66 -4.49
CA TYR A 85 2.16 11.27 -4.19
C TYR A 85 2.83 11.13 -2.81
N PRO A 86 2.31 10.27 -1.91
CA PRO A 86 3.04 9.74 -0.76
C PRO A 86 4.54 9.45 -0.97
N GLU A 87 5.36 9.80 0.01
CA GLU A 87 6.83 9.65 -0.05
C GLU A 87 7.29 8.24 -0.39
N PHE A 88 6.58 7.19 0.03
CA PHE A 88 6.96 5.80 -0.24
C PHE A 88 6.92 5.44 -1.74
N MET A 89 6.21 6.22 -2.55
CA MET A 89 6.18 6.09 -4.02
C MET A 89 7.25 6.95 -4.70
N LEU A 90 7.67 8.05 -4.06
CA LEU A 90 8.62 9.02 -4.60
C LEU A 90 10.08 8.71 -4.25
N ARG A 91 10.34 8.05 -3.11
CA ARG A 91 11.64 7.44 -2.83
C ARG A 91 11.92 6.37 -3.90
N ASP A 92 13.18 6.27 -4.35
CA ASP A 92 13.62 5.20 -5.26
C ASP A 92 13.08 3.87 -4.73
N ALA A 93 12.14 3.28 -5.46
CA ALA A 93 11.17 2.33 -4.89
C ALA A 93 11.89 1.23 -4.11
N ASP A 94 11.69 1.20 -2.78
CA ASP A 94 12.49 0.44 -1.83
C ASP A 94 12.79 -0.96 -2.40
N GLU A 95 14.07 -1.31 -2.58
CA GLU A 95 14.47 -2.58 -3.21
C GLU A 95 13.84 -3.80 -2.52
N LEU A 96 13.46 -3.62 -1.25
CA LEU A 96 12.71 -4.56 -0.42
C LEU A 96 11.28 -4.84 -0.93
N ILE A 97 10.52 -3.83 -1.40
CA ILE A 97 9.15 -4.04 -1.90
C ILE A 97 9.14 -4.49 -3.36
N ASP A 98 10.03 -3.94 -4.20
CA ASP A 98 10.22 -4.41 -5.58
C ASP A 98 10.72 -5.87 -5.57
N GLY A 99 11.67 -6.22 -4.70
CA GLY A 99 12.17 -7.59 -4.51
C GLY A 99 11.11 -8.59 -4.01
N GLN A 100 10.16 -8.17 -3.16
CA GLN A 100 9.07 -9.03 -2.69
C GLN A 100 8.14 -9.53 -3.82
N TYR A 101 7.94 -8.69 -4.84
CA TYR A 101 6.95 -8.90 -5.89
C TYR A 101 7.53 -9.04 -7.31
N ALA A 102 8.85 -8.97 -7.50
CA ALA A 102 9.51 -9.06 -8.82
C ALA A 102 9.09 -10.30 -9.64
N SER A 103 8.94 -11.45 -8.99
CA SER A 103 8.46 -12.70 -9.62
C SER A 103 6.94 -12.88 -9.59
N HIS A 104 6.21 -11.95 -8.96
CA HIS A 104 4.77 -12.00 -8.71
C HIS A 104 4.08 -10.65 -8.94
N PRO A 105 4.31 -9.96 -10.07
CA PRO A 105 3.90 -8.56 -10.27
C PRO A 105 2.37 -8.36 -10.19
N ARG A 106 1.57 -9.39 -10.50
CA ARG A 106 0.10 -9.35 -10.38
C ARG A 106 -0.41 -9.13 -8.95
N LEU A 107 0.40 -9.41 -7.92
CA LEU A 107 0.03 -9.19 -6.52
C LEU A 107 0.51 -7.85 -5.97
N ARG A 108 1.41 -7.15 -6.68
CA ARG A 108 1.97 -5.86 -6.26
C ARG A 108 0.89 -4.79 -6.03
N PRO A 109 -0.14 -4.61 -6.89
CA PRO A 109 -1.21 -3.63 -6.66
C PRO A 109 -1.96 -3.80 -5.34
N ILE A 110 -2.04 -5.01 -4.78
CA ILE A 110 -2.66 -5.25 -3.46
C ILE A 110 -1.80 -4.62 -2.35
N ALA A 111 -0.48 -4.82 -2.41
CA ALA A 111 0.44 -4.21 -1.47
C ALA A 111 0.45 -2.69 -1.60
N ASP A 112 0.50 -2.17 -2.83
CA ASP A 112 0.47 -0.72 -3.10
C ASP A 112 -0.80 -0.06 -2.54
N ALA A 113 -1.95 -0.72 -2.65
CA ALA A 113 -3.21 -0.24 -2.09
C ALA A 113 -3.22 -0.17 -0.56
N LEU A 114 -2.59 -1.15 0.10
CA LEU A 114 -2.43 -1.15 1.56
C LEU A 114 -1.42 -0.10 2.04
N LEU A 115 -0.38 0.18 1.25
CA LEU A 115 0.59 1.24 1.52
C LEU A 115 -0.02 2.64 1.31
N ALA A 116 -0.85 2.81 0.28
CA ALA A 116 -1.58 4.04 0.03
C ALA A 116 -2.52 4.38 1.20
N TRP A 117 -3.29 3.40 1.68
CA TRP A 117 -4.07 3.55 2.90
C TRP A 117 -3.21 3.91 4.11
N ALA A 118 -2.14 3.17 4.35
CA ALA A 118 -1.27 3.38 5.50
C ALA A 118 -0.59 4.76 5.49
N SER A 119 -0.27 5.31 4.32
CA SER A 119 0.32 6.64 4.20
C SER A 119 -0.70 7.79 4.28
N ALA A 120 -1.98 7.51 4.08
CA ALA A 120 -3.10 8.47 4.12
C ALA A 120 -3.97 8.31 5.39
N THR A 121 -3.42 7.65 6.43
CA THR A 121 -4.08 7.39 7.71
C THR A 121 -3.19 7.82 8.85
N ASP A 122 -3.68 8.78 9.64
CA ASP A 122 -2.95 9.31 10.79
C ASP A 122 -2.62 8.22 11.82
N GLY A 123 -1.45 8.36 12.45
CA GLY A 123 -0.95 7.41 13.44
C GLY A 123 -0.40 6.09 12.87
N VAL A 124 -0.38 5.89 11.55
CA VAL A 124 0.21 4.70 10.92
C VAL A 124 1.65 4.97 10.46
N ALA A 125 2.60 4.20 11.01
CA ALA A 125 3.98 4.15 10.54
C ALA A 125 4.25 2.88 9.73
N ILE A 126 4.82 3.05 8.54
CA ILE A 126 5.18 1.97 7.61
C ILE A 126 6.63 1.54 7.85
N GLN A 127 6.88 0.23 7.93
CA GLN A 127 8.24 -0.34 7.95
C GLN A 127 8.39 -1.45 6.91
N MET A 128 9.24 -1.20 5.91
CA MET A 128 9.63 -2.17 4.89
C MET A 128 10.61 -3.22 5.45
N ARG A 129 10.39 -4.50 5.13
CA ARG A 129 11.28 -5.62 5.46
C ARG A 129 11.45 -6.50 4.22
N LYS A 130 12.48 -7.36 4.18
CA LYS A 130 12.82 -8.16 2.99
C LYS A 130 11.71 -9.10 2.47
N GLY A 131 10.78 -9.53 3.34
CA GLY A 131 9.72 -10.48 2.98
C GLY A 131 8.30 -10.05 3.34
N TYR A 132 8.14 -8.85 3.92
CA TYR A 132 6.84 -8.33 4.35
C TYR A 132 6.92 -6.81 4.58
N VAL A 133 5.76 -6.17 4.73
CA VAL A 133 5.64 -4.82 5.30
C VAL A 133 4.95 -4.91 6.65
N SER A 134 5.43 -4.17 7.65
CA SER A 134 4.75 -4.03 8.94
C SER A 134 4.17 -2.64 9.12
N LEU A 135 2.93 -2.57 9.60
CA LEU A 135 2.23 -1.33 9.94
C LEU A 135 2.16 -1.20 11.47
N HIS A 136 2.52 -0.02 11.97
CA HIS A 136 2.66 0.27 13.40
C HIS A 136 1.78 1.46 13.76
N SER A 137 1.12 1.36 14.92
CA SER A 137 0.57 2.51 15.62
C SER A 137 1.71 3.23 16.37
N PRO A 138 1.46 4.35 17.07
CA PRO A 138 2.47 4.96 17.95
C PRO A 138 2.98 4.02 19.05
N ARG A 139 2.17 3.01 19.42
CA ARG A 139 2.44 2.12 20.56
C ARG A 139 2.95 0.75 20.16
N ARG A 140 2.49 0.15 19.05
CA ARG A 140 2.91 -1.20 18.61
C ARG A 140 2.54 -1.53 17.17
N LYS A 141 3.23 -2.53 16.61
CA LYS A 141 2.83 -3.21 15.36
C LYS A 141 1.42 -3.78 15.48
N PHE A 142 0.52 -3.37 14.58
CA PHE A 142 -0.88 -3.83 14.52
C PHE A 142 -1.19 -4.70 13.31
N ALA A 143 -0.49 -4.50 12.18
CA ALA A 143 -0.68 -5.30 10.98
C ALA A 143 0.65 -5.71 10.31
N GLN A 144 0.59 -6.76 9.49
CA GLN A 144 1.65 -7.16 8.58
C GLN A 144 1.06 -7.59 7.24
N VAL A 145 1.57 -6.99 6.16
CA VAL A 145 1.25 -7.34 4.78
C VAL A 145 2.31 -8.31 4.27
N THR A 146 1.93 -9.50 3.81
CA THR A 146 2.88 -10.53 3.37
C THR A 146 2.38 -11.27 2.14
N ARG A 147 3.23 -11.39 1.12
CA ARG A 147 2.99 -12.32 0.00
C ARG A 147 3.24 -13.76 0.47
N THR A 148 2.23 -14.38 1.07
CA THR A 148 2.33 -15.73 1.66
C THR A 148 2.28 -16.85 0.65
N THR A 149 1.70 -16.61 -0.53
CA THR A 149 1.65 -17.59 -1.63
C THR A 149 2.03 -16.94 -2.96
N ASN A 150 2.01 -17.71 -4.04
CA ASN A 150 2.22 -17.19 -5.40
C ASN A 150 0.95 -16.54 -5.98
N THR A 151 -0.17 -16.55 -5.26
CA THR A 151 -1.50 -16.09 -5.70
C THR A 151 -2.24 -15.21 -4.71
N ALA A 152 -1.67 -14.94 -3.52
CA ALA A 152 -2.32 -14.16 -2.47
C ALA A 152 -1.33 -13.29 -1.67
N VAL A 153 -1.86 -12.18 -1.18
CA VAL A 153 -1.28 -11.37 -0.11
C VAL A 153 -2.17 -11.56 1.12
N ASP A 154 -1.56 -11.95 2.24
CA ASP A 154 -2.26 -12.01 3.53
C ASP A 154 -1.92 -10.76 4.35
N VAL A 155 -2.94 -10.19 4.97
CA VAL A 155 -2.83 -9.16 6.00
C VAL A 155 -3.05 -9.85 7.35
N THR A 156 -1.99 -10.10 8.11
CA THR A 156 -2.13 -10.60 9.50
C THR A 156 -2.30 -9.43 10.45
N LEU A 157 -3.19 -9.60 11.42
CA LEU A 157 -3.74 -8.54 12.25
C LEU A 157 -3.63 -8.91 13.74
N ARG A 158 -3.16 -7.95 14.53
CA ARG A 158 -3.35 -7.92 15.97
C ARG A 158 -4.74 -7.33 16.22
N LEU A 159 -5.76 -8.17 16.25
CA LEU A 159 -7.15 -7.74 16.31
C LEU A 159 -7.94 -8.69 17.21
N ASP A 160 -8.63 -8.13 18.21
CA ASP A 160 -9.66 -8.83 18.95
C ASP A 160 -11.02 -8.59 18.27
N ALA A 161 -11.41 -9.58 17.46
CA ALA A 161 -12.68 -9.65 16.75
C ALA A 161 -13.06 -11.12 16.50
N PRO A 162 -14.34 -11.45 16.27
CA PRO A 162 -14.73 -12.76 15.76
C PRO A 162 -14.05 -13.09 14.43
N ALA A 163 -13.85 -14.38 14.16
CA ALA A 163 -13.45 -14.84 12.83
C ALA A 163 -14.71 -15.03 11.98
N ASP A 164 -15.16 -13.95 11.35
CA ASP A 164 -16.39 -13.89 10.56
C ASP A 164 -16.16 -13.17 9.21
N GLY A 165 -17.00 -13.49 8.23
CA GLY A 165 -16.92 -13.00 6.86
C GLY A 165 -15.56 -13.25 6.21
N ARG A 166 -14.75 -12.19 6.11
CA ARG A 166 -13.40 -12.22 5.52
C ARG A 166 -12.26 -12.36 6.54
N ILE A 167 -12.57 -12.36 7.84
CA ILE A 167 -11.60 -12.49 8.92
C ILE A 167 -11.41 -13.97 9.24
N GLU A 168 -10.24 -14.50 8.92
CA GLU A 168 -9.82 -15.84 9.29
C GLU A 168 -9.12 -15.82 10.66
N ALA A 169 -9.45 -16.77 11.54
CA ALA A 169 -8.59 -17.10 12.68
C ALA A 169 -7.36 -17.87 12.19
N ILE A 170 -6.17 -17.52 12.68
CA ILE A 170 -4.94 -18.26 12.39
C ILE A 170 -4.35 -18.89 13.65
N ARG A 171 -3.89 -20.14 13.51
CA ARG A 171 -3.23 -20.87 14.60
C ARG A 171 -1.79 -20.37 14.73
N THR A 172 -1.52 -19.66 15.82
CA THR A 172 -0.20 -19.14 16.17
C THR A 172 0.32 -19.78 17.47
N ARG A 173 1.41 -19.23 18.04
CA ARG A 173 1.86 -19.59 19.40
C ARG A 173 0.91 -18.95 20.43
N ALA A 174 0.81 -19.51 21.63
CA ALA A 174 -0.15 -19.08 22.65
C ALA A 174 -0.13 -17.56 22.93
N ASP A 175 1.07 -16.97 22.96
CA ASP A 175 1.28 -15.54 23.25
C ASP A 175 1.47 -14.67 21.99
N ASP A 176 1.26 -15.21 20.79
CA ASP A 176 1.41 -14.45 19.54
C ASP A 176 0.15 -13.61 19.28
N PRO A 177 0.24 -12.27 19.33
CA PRO A 177 -0.91 -11.40 19.24
C PRO A 177 -1.51 -11.29 17.83
N PHE A 178 -0.86 -11.82 16.79
CA PHE A 178 -1.37 -11.82 15.41
C PHE A 178 -2.27 -13.04 15.15
N THR A 179 -3.42 -13.10 15.83
CA THR A 179 -4.35 -14.25 15.77
C THR A 179 -5.42 -14.16 14.68
N ARG A 180 -5.44 -13.06 13.91
CA ARG A 180 -6.39 -12.80 12.82
C ARG A 180 -5.68 -12.54 11.51
N LYS A 181 -6.36 -12.83 10.40
CA LYS A 181 -5.83 -12.65 9.04
C LYS A 181 -6.97 -12.34 8.06
N VAL A 182 -6.71 -11.48 7.09
CA VAL A 182 -7.54 -11.37 5.88
C VAL A 182 -6.69 -11.75 4.67
N ARG A 183 -7.19 -12.64 3.83
CA ARG A 183 -6.54 -13.04 2.56
C ARG A 183 -7.06 -12.21 1.39
N LEU A 184 -6.14 -11.76 0.54
CA LEU A 184 -6.41 -10.93 -0.64
C LEU A 184 -5.81 -11.59 -1.89
N THR A 185 -6.62 -11.73 -2.93
CA THR A 185 -6.25 -12.29 -4.25
C THR A 185 -6.43 -11.30 -5.39
N SER A 186 -7.13 -10.17 -5.18
CA SER A 186 -7.20 -9.06 -6.13
C SER A 186 -7.20 -7.70 -5.42
N VAL A 187 -6.89 -6.63 -6.17
CA VAL A 187 -6.83 -5.27 -5.62
C VAL A 187 -8.22 -4.71 -5.30
N GLU A 188 -9.26 -5.20 -5.98
CA GLU A 188 -10.66 -4.85 -5.72
C GLU A 188 -11.12 -5.24 -4.31
N GLN A 189 -10.45 -6.20 -3.65
CA GLN A 189 -10.69 -6.58 -2.26
C GLN A 189 -10.04 -5.60 -1.24
N VAL A 190 -9.30 -4.59 -1.70
CA VAL A 190 -8.92 -3.43 -0.87
C VAL A 190 -10.05 -2.40 -0.99
N ASP A 191 -11.18 -2.78 -0.41
CA ASP A 191 -12.45 -2.07 -0.28
C ASP A 191 -12.64 -1.57 1.17
N ASP A 192 -13.69 -0.80 1.41
CA ASP A 192 -13.93 -0.19 2.72
C ASP A 192 -14.06 -1.24 3.83
N GLY A 193 -14.66 -2.40 3.55
CA GLY A 193 -14.72 -3.51 4.51
C GLY A 193 -13.36 -4.08 4.92
N LEU A 194 -12.30 -3.91 4.11
CA LEU A 194 -10.92 -4.16 4.56
C LEU A 194 -10.34 -2.99 5.34
N LEU A 195 -10.59 -1.76 4.88
CA LEU A 195 -10.04 -0.54 5.49
C LEU A 195 -10.62 -0.33 6.91
N ASP A 196 -11.88 -0.68 7.14
CA ASP A 196 -12.53 -0.65 8.45
C ASP A 196 -11.92 -1.68 9.41
N ILE A 197 -11.58 -2.88 8.92
CA ILE A 197 -10.86 -3.91 9.70
C ILE A 197 -9.46 -3.41 10.07
N LEU A 198 -8.77 -2.73 9.14
CA LEU A 198 -7.47 -2.12 9.39
C LEU A 198 -7.54 -0.94 10.38
N ALA A 199 -8.58 -0.11 10.30
CA ALA A 199 -8.83 0.99 11.22
C ALA A 199 -9.18 0.49 12.63
N MET A 200 -10.03 -0.54 12.75
CA MET A 200 -10.34 -1.21 14.02
C MET A 200 -9.08 -1.82 14.65
N ALA A 201 -8.24 -2.46 13.82
CA ALA A 201 -6.96 -2.98 14.27
C ALA A 201 -5.99 -1.85 14.65
N LEU A 202 -6.00 -0.69 14.00
CA LEU A 202 -5.23 0.48 14.42
C LEU A 202 -5.71 0.99 15.79
N GLU A 203 -7.02 1.22 15.94
CA GLU A 203 -7.65 1.74 17.17
C GLU A 203 -7.35 0.88 18.41
N GLN A 204 -7.52 -0.44 18.32
CA GLN A 204 -7.19 -1.36 19.43
C GLN A 204 -5.68 -1.40 19.78
N ASN A 205 -4.83 -0.77 18.97
CA ASN A 205 -3.38 -0.85 19.07
C ASN A 205 -2.64 0.47 19.20
N SER A 206 -3.29 1.61 18.97
CA SER A 206 -2.80 2.94 19.38
C SER A 206 -2.66 3.04 20.90
#